data_AF-A0A8T4E9C1-F1
#
_entry.id   AF-A0A8T4E9C1-F1
#
_cell.length_a   1.000
_cell.length_b   1.000
_cell.length_c   1.000
_cell.angle_alpha   90.00
_cell.angle_beta   90.00
_cell.angle_gamma   90.00
#
_symmetry.space_group_name_H-M   'P 1'
#
loop_
_entity.id
_entity.type
_entity.pdbx_description
1 polymer ?
#
loop_
_entity_poly.entity_id
_entity_poly.type
_entity_poly.pdbx_seq_one_letter_code
_entity_poly.pdbx_strand_id
1 'polypeptide(L)'
;MIEKKYSELLRIKPKPDKMTFSECSSGLRARFDRGLLEKHLPVTSGVQKGDQSLLEVLGVVIPESTREALKATEFIGVYGRIVTSEDFPNLLCLQYLYVWDYQAVPAHEADYEPIFVYVDKRREYAIYDLAHYCSRRIDLSAPIKGTLGLRMIPGWHSFLPAYITDGSRDNNLNIQPLSDQHLRSWWSIPEEAPRLKIVNHLRDPFQLQAPGHFMDAPDENAKTMCCSFLQIENAMAEFDDPRQGIIEGVKRAFANCVGLLAFYRIGAFIQLLTEMSDIGMLKVPLTSKGIDLVAISNLLRDGLVSLTNAGRQFFEDFYMRQPSEDEPE
;
A
#
# COMPACT_ATOMS: atom_id res chain seq x y z
N MET A 1 8.73 19.72 -15.45
CA MET A 1 7.61 18.97 -16.07
C MET A 1 8.00 17.51 -16.04
N ILE A 2 7.19 16.66 -15.41
CA ILE A 2 7.44 15.22 -15.32
C ILE A 2 7.09 14.57 -16.66
N GLU A 3 8.01 13.80 -17.21
CA GLU A 3 7.83 13.07 -18.46
C GLU A 3 7.29 11.66 -18.16
N LYS A 4 6.18 11.29 -18.82
CA LYS A 4 5.52 9.98 -18.68
C LYS A 4 5.73 9.15 -19.95
N LYS A 5 6.69 8.22 -19.93
CA LYS A 5 7.13 7.41 -21.06
C LYS A 5 6.25 6.20 -21.32
N TYR A 6 5.59 5.67 -20.29
CA TYR A 6 4.84 4.41 -20.27
C TYR A 6 3.32 4.60 -20.19
N SER A 7 2.82 5.85 -20.15
CA SER A 7 1.40 6.21 -20.14
C SER A 7 0.51 5.38 -21.09
N GLU A 8 0.96 5.14 -22.33
CA GLU A 8 0.22 4.35 -23.32
C GLU A 8 0.15 2.85 -22.98
N LEU A 9 1.17 2.31 -22.29
CA LEU A 9 1.20 0.93 -21.83
C LEU A 9 0.21 0.71 -20.66
N LEU A 10 -0.10 1.76 -19.91
CA LEU A 10 -1.07 1.74 -18.80
C LEU A 10 -2.51 1.84 -19.30
N ARG A 11 -2.75 2.67 -20.31
CA ARG A 11 -4.10 3.01 -20.81
C ARG A 11 -4.58 2.12 -21.95
N ILE A 12 -4.04 0.90 -22.06
CA ILE A 12 -4.45 -0.02 -23.11
C ILE A 12 -5.95 -0.34 -23.01
N LYS A 13 -6.60 -0.51 -24.16
CA LYS A 13 -8.02 -0.87 -24.25
C LYS A 13 -8.18 -2.12 -25.11
N PRO A 14 -8.02 -3.32 -24.53
CA PRO A 14 -8.21 -4.58 -25.25
C PRO A 14 -9.61 -4.64 -25.85
N LYS A 15 -9.73 -5.17 -27.07
CA LYS A 15 -11.04 -5.41 -27.68
C LYS A 15 -11.76 -6.52 -26.91
N PRO A 16 -13.05 -6.39 -26.55
CA PRO A 16 -13.77 -7.39 -25.76
C PRO A 16 -13.71 -8.82 -26.31
N ASP A 17 -13.80 -8.97 -27.63
CA ASP A 17 -13.73 -10.25 -28.36
C ASP A 17 -12.33 -10.88 -28.37
N LYS A 18 -11.30 -10.12 -28.00
CA LYS A 18 -9.89 -10.56 -27.97
C LYS A 18 -9.34 -10.72 -26.56
N MET A 19 -10.12 -10.44 -25.52
CA MET A 19 -9.65 -10.55 -24.14
C MET A 19 -9.40 -12.00 -23.78
N THR A 20 -8.28 -12.23 -23.12
CA THR A 20 -7.88 -13.55 -22.62
C THR A 20 -7.50 -13.44 -21.15
N PHE A 21 -7.66 -14.54 -20.42
CA PHE A 21 -7.42 -14.65 -18.97
C PHE A 21 -6.65 -15.95 -18.67
N SER A 22 -5.60 -16.19 -19.44
CA SER A 22 -4.77 -17.40 -19.42
C SER A 22 -3.46 -17.24 -18.65
N GLU A 23 -3.09 -16.01 -18.26
CA GLU A 23 -1.92 -15.75 -17.42
C GLU A 23 -2.20 -16.13 -15.95
N CYS A 24 -2.29 -17.43 -15.69
CA CYS A 24 -2.40 -18.05 -14.36
C CYS A 24 -1.59 -19.35 -14.30
N SER A 25 -1.23 -19.78 -13.09
CA SER A 25 -0.49 -21.04 -12.87
C SER A 25 -1.36 -22.27 -13.19
N SER A 26 -0.71 -23.42 -13.39
CA SER A 26 -1.40 -24.70 -13.63
C SER A 26 -2.38 -25.02 -12.50
N GLY A 27 -3.56 -25.55 -12.84
CA GLY A 27 -4.63 -25.84 -11.86
C GLY A 27 -5.45 -24.61 -11.45
N LEU A 28 -5.12 -23.42 -11.98
CA LEU A 28 -5.88 -22.19 -11.77
C LEU A 28 -6.65 -21.79 -13.03
N ARG A 29 -7.72 -21.04 -12.85
CA ARG A 29 -8.50 -20.45 -13.93
C ARG A 29 -8.82 -19.01 -13.60
N ALA A 30 -8.64 -18.11 -14.55
CA ALA A 30 -9.02 -16.71 -14.41
C ALA A 30 -10.20 -16.35 -15.34
N ARG A 31 -11.06 -15.44 -14.89
CA ARG A 31 -12.18 -14.90 -15.67
C ARG A 31 -12.53 -13.48 -15.23
N PHE A 32 -13.27 -12.78 -16.07
CA PHE A 32 -13.88 -11.50 -15.71
C PHE A 32 -15.38 -11.66 -15.44
N ASP A 33 -15.83 -11.07 -14.34
CA ASP A 33 -17.24 -10.98 -13.97
C ASP A 33 -17.42 -9.69 -13.18
N ARG A 34 -17.89 -8.65 -13.86
CA ARG A 34 -18.04 -7.31 -13.29
C ARG A 34 -18.95 -7.32 -12.08
N GLY A 35 -20.08 -8.01 -12.14
CA GLY A 35 -21.06 -7.99 -11.05
C GLY A 35 -20.50 -8.59 -9.77
N LEU A 36 -19.74 -9.68 -9.87
CA LEU A 36 -19.09 -10.28 -8.71
C LEU A 36 -17.93 -9.41 -8.19
N LEU A 37 -17.14 -8.80 -9.08
CA LEU A 37 -16.05 -7.90 -8.71
C LEU A 37 -16.56 -6.62 -8.03
N GLU A 38 -17.64 -6.02 -8.51
CA GLU A 38 -18.24 -4.81 -7.93
C GLU A 38 -18.88 -5.11 -6.57
N LYS A 39 -19.51 -6.28 -6.43
CA LYS A 39 -20.12 -6.73 -5.17
C LYS A 39 -19.11 -6.85 -4.03
N HIS A 40 -17.90 -7.34 -4.33
CA HIS A 40 -16.84 -7.62 -3.35
C HIS A 40 -15.69 -6.61 -3.40
N LEU A 41 -15.87 -5.49 -4.12
CA LEU A 41 -14.87 -4.43 -4.14
C LEU A 41 -14.75 -3.84 -2.73
N PRO A 42 -13.56 -3.86 -2.10
CA PRO A 42 -13.38 -3.24 -0.80
C PRO A 42 -13.78 -1.77 -0.85
N VAL A 43 -14.42 -1.29 0.20
CA VAL A 43 -14.66 0.15 0.33
C VAL A 43 -13.31 0.85 0.43
N THR A 44 -13.12 1.89 -0.37
CA THR A 44 -11.88 2.67 -0.41
C THR A 44 -12.13 4.16 -0.19
N SER A 45 -11.08 4.87 0.22
CA SER A 45 -11.07 6.32 0.38
C SER A 45 -9.74 6.89 -0.08
N GLY A 46 -9.78 8.00 -0.83
CA GLY A 46 -8.60 8.75 -1.26
C GLY A 46 -8.02 8.32 -2.60
N VAL A 47 -8.52 7.26 -3.26
CA VAL A 47 -7.98 6.76 -4.52
C VAL A 47 -8.00 7.81 -5.62
N GLN A 48 -9.09 8.57 -5.73
CA GLN A 48 -9.27 9.55 -6.82
C GLN A 48 -8.79 10.96 -6.47
N LYS A 49 -8.80 11.32 -5.18
CA LYS A 49 -8.61 12.72 -4.72
C LYS A 49 -7.55 12.89 -3.65
N GLY A 50 -6.99 11.80 -3.11
CA GLY A 50 -6.07 11.82 -1.98
C GLY A 50 -4.85 12.70 -2.25
N ASP A 51 -4.23 12.55 -3.42
CA ASP A 51 -3.06 13.34 -3.82
C ASP A 51 -3.37 14.84 -3.91
N GLN A 52 -4.51 15.20 -4.49
CA GLN A 52 -4.95 16.59 -4.54
C GLN A 52 -5.21 17.13 -3.12
N SER A 53 -5.88 16.36 -2.26
CA SER A 53 -6.12 16.74 -0.87
C SER A 53 -4.81 16.91 -0.09
N LEU A 54 -3.81 16.04 -0.30
CA LEU A 54 -2.49 16.17 0.31
C LEU A 54 -1.80 17.47 -0.13
N LEU A 55 -1.84 17.77 -1.44
CA LEU A 55 -1.28 18.99 -1.98
C LEU A 55 -1.97 20.25 -1.42
N GLU A 56 -3.29 20.22 -1.23
CA GLU A 56 -4.05 21.34 -0.66
C GLU A 56 -3.71 21.57 0.82
N VAL A 57 -3.56 20.49 1.60
CA VAL A 57 -3.33 20.57 3.05
C VAL A 57 -1.87 20.85 3.40
N LEU A 58 -0.92 20.20 2.70
CA LEU A 58 0.50 20.22 3.04
C LEU A 58 1.38 20.87 1.98
N GLY A 59 0.81 21.44 0.92
CA GLY A 59 1.55 21.96 -0.23
C GLY A 59 2.57 23.06 0.05
N VAL A 60 2.64 23.65 1.25
CA VAL A 60 3.73 24.58 1.62
C VAL A 60 4.82 23.94 2.49
N VAL A 61 4.56 22.73 2.98
CA VAL A 61 5.41 22.00 3.93
C VAL A 61 6.19 20.87 3.24
N ILE A 62 5.60 20.24 2.22
CA ILE A 62 6.24 19.15 1.47
C ILE A 62 7.23 19.68 0.40
N PRO A 63 8.26 18.90 0.04
CA PRO A 63 9.26 19.30 -0.95
C PRO A 63 8.65 19.67 -2.31
N GLU A 64 9.23 20.64 -3.02
CA GLU A 64 8.74 21.06 -4.36
C GLU A 64 8.64 19.88 -5.33
N SER A 65 9.64 19.00 -5.34
CA SER A 65 9.63 17.80 -6.18
C SER A 65 8.41 16.92 -5.92
N THR A 66 8.02 16.75 -4.65
CA THR A 66 6.83 16.00 -4.26
C THR A 66 5.56 16.72 -4.72
N ARG A 67 5.52 18.06 -4.64
CA ARG A 67 4.37 18.85 -5.15
C ARG A 67 4.18 18.71 -6.65
N GLU A 68 5.28 18.81 -7.40
CA GLU A 68 5.25 18.63 -8.85
C GLU A 68 4.78 17.23 -9.22
N ALA A 69 5.24 16.21 -8.48
CA ALA A 69 4.81 14.83 -8.65
C ALA A 69 3.31 14.62 -8.34
N LEU A 70 2.81 15.10 -7.20
CA LEU A 70 1.39 15.01 -6.85
C LEU A 70 0.49 15.71 -7.88
N LYS A 71 0.93 16.84 -8.44
CA LYS A 71 0.20 17.53 -9.53
C LYS A 71 0.20 16.75 -10.83
N ALA A 72 1.22 15.92 -11.05
CA ALA A 72 1.33 15.12 -12.25
C ALA A 72 0.54 13.82 -12.15
N THR A 73 0.36 13.23 -10.97
CA THR A 73 -0.33 11.95 -10.78
C THR A 73 -1.75 11.95 -11.35
N GLU A 74 -2.08 10.94 -12.15
CA GLU A 74 -3.44 10.64 -12.60
C GLU A 74 -3.82 9.21 -12.19
N PHE A 75 -4.99 9.05 -11.56
CA PHE A 75 -5.59 7.74 -11.34
C PHE A 75 -6.17 7.20 -12.65
N ILE A 76 -5.69 6.04 -13.09
CA ILE A 76 -6.04 5.41 -14.36
C ILE A 76 -7.27 4.52 -14.23
N GLY A 77 -7.38 3.80 -13.13
CA GLY A 77 -8.56 2.98 -12.85
C GLY A 77 -8.26 1.75 -11.99
N VAL A 78 -9.33 1.01 -11.72
CA VAL A 78 -9.28 -0.29 -11.05
C VAL A 78 -9.45 -1.39 -12.09
N TYR A 79 -8.52 -2.34 -12.12
CA TYR A 79 -8.57 -3.50 -13.01
C TYR A 79 -8.78 -4.75 -12.17
N GLY A 80 -9.75 -5.58 -12.56
CA GLY A 80 -10.11 -6.77 -11.80
C GLY A 80 -10.25 -8.04 -12.63
N ARG A 81 -9.92 -9.17 -12.00
CA ARG A 81 -10.25 -10.52 -12.49
C ARG A 81 -10.46 -11.45 -11.31
N ILE A 82 -11.18 -12.54 -11.56
CA ILE A 82 -11.41 -13.60 -10.56
C ILE A 82 -10.53 -14.77 -10.91
N VAL A 83 -9.83 -15.30 -9.91
CA VAL A 83 -9.01 -16.52 -10.00
C VAL A 83 -9.61 -17.58 -9.09
N THR A 84 -9.72 -18.79 -9.62
CA THR A 84 -10.19 -19.99 -8.90
C THR A 84 -9.13 -21.06 -8.96
N SER A 85 -9.02 -21.86 -7.89
CA SER A 85 -8.09 -22.99 -7.79
C SER A 85 -8.85 -24.31 -7.75
N GLU A 86 -8.31 -25.33 -8.43
CA GLU A 86 -8.77 -26.71 -8.31
C GLU A 86 -8.47 -27.31 -6.92
N ASP A 87 -7.39 -26.86 -6.27
CA ASP A 87 -7.01 -27.28 -4.91
C ASP A 87 -7.89 -26.63 -3.83
N PHE A 88 -8.43 -25.43 -4.11
CA PHE A 88 -9.31 -24.68 -3.22
C PHE A 88 -10.67 -24.36 -3.89
N PRO A 89 -11.50 -25.38 -4.21
CA PRO A 89 -12.67 -25.22 -5.08
C PRO A 89 -13.79 -24.34 -4.51
N ASN A 90 -13.76 -24.06 -3.20
CA ASN A 90 -14.75 -23.23 -2.51
C ASN A 90 -14.25 -21.80 -2.24
N LEU A 91 -13.02 -21.48 -2.63
CA LEU A 91 -12.39 -20.19 -2.37
C LEU A 91 -12.19 -19.45 -3.69
N LEU A 92 -12.78 -18.26 -3.78
CA LEU A 92 -12.56 -17.35 -4.90
C LEU A 92 -11.51 -16.32 -4.47
N CYS A 93 -10.57 -16.00 -5.37
CA CYS A 93 -9.71 -14.83 -5.23
C CYS A 93 -10.13 -13.79 -6.27
N LEU A 94 -10.59 -12.62 -5.82
CA LEU A 94 -10.84 -11.46 -6.65
C LEU A 94 -9.61 -10.56 -6.56
N GLN A 95 -8.90 -10.46 -7.69
CA GLN A 95 -7.70 -9.64 -7.80
C GLN A 95 -8.11 -8.26 -8.27
N TYR A 96 -7.66 -7.22 -7.58
CA TYR A 96 -7.83 -5.82 -7.94
C TYR A 96 -6.45 -5.17 -8.06
N LEU A 97 -6.23 -4.45 -9.16
CA LEU A 97 -5.07 -3.59 -9.36
C LEU A 97 -5.56 -2.15 -9.53
N TYR A 98 -5.23 -1.32 -8.55
CA TYR A 98 -5.42 0.13 -8.64
C TYR A 98 -4.21 0.70 -9.36
N VAL A 99 -4.43 1.49 -10.41
CA VAL A 99 -3.35 1.95 -11.27
C VAL A 99 -3.34 3.47 -11.30
N TRP A 100 -2.16 4.04 -11.07
CA TRP A 100 -1.86 5.45 -11.29
C TRP A 100 -0.75 5.54 -12.33
N ASP A 101 -0.72 6.60 -13.12
CA ASP A 101 0.39 6.77 -14.06
C ASP A 101 1.66 7.32 -13.42
N TYR A 102 1.60 7.72 -12.15
CA TYR A 102 2.72 8.23 -11.41
C TYR A 102 2.54 7.98 -9.92
N GLN A 103 3.64 7.84 -9.18
CA GLN A 103 3.70 7.89 -7.72
C GLN A 103 4.57 9.08 -7.31
N ALA A 104 4.21 9.79 -6.24
CA ALA A 104 5.00 10.92 -5.78
C ALA A 104 6.17 10.50 -4.89
N VAL A 105 5.99 9.47 -4.06
CA VAL A 105 6.95 9.04 -3.04
C VAL A 105 7.01 7.50 -2.93
N PRO A 106 8.15 6.88 -3.29
CA PRO A 106 9.21 7.44 -4.13
C PRO A 106 8.65 7.81 -5.53
N ALA A 107 9.30 8.78 -6.18
CA ALA A 107 8.86 9.28 -7.46
C ALA A 107 9.17 8.29 -8.60
N HIS A 108 8.13 7.72 -9.22
CA HIS A 108 8.25 6.88 -10.42
C HIS A 108 6.96 6.88 -11.25
N GLU A 109 7.06 6.53 -12.53
CA GLU A 109 5.90 6.33 -13.39
C GLU A 109 5.24 4.96 -13.14
N ALA A 110 4.00 4.77 -13.61
CA ALA A 110 3.35 3.46 -13.70
C ALA A 110 3.25 2.75 -12.35
N ASP A 111 2.54 3.38 -11.43
CA ASP A 111 2.34 2.85 -10.11
C ASP A 111 1.10 1.96 -10.03
N TYR A 112 1.17 0.93 -9.21
CA TYR A 112 0.10 -0.04 -9.07
C TYR A 112 0.02 -0.51 -7.63
N GLU A 113 -1.21 -0.53 -7.10
CA GLU A 113 -1.47 -1.05 -5.77
C GLU A 113 -2.43 -2.26 -5.85
N PRO A 114 -1.95 -3.46 -5.51
CA PRO A 114 -2.70 -4.70 -5.56
C PRO A 114 -3.51 -4.98 -4.29
N ILE A 115 -4.75 -5.43 -4.46
CA ILE A 115 -5.59 -5.97 -3.38
C ILE A 115 -6.19 -7.30 -3.83
N PHE A 116 -6.00 -8.35 -3.01
CA PHE A 116 -6.53 -9.69 -3.24
C PHE A 116 -7.64 -9.98 -2.25
N VAL A 117 -8.89 -10.03 -2.71
CA VAL A 117 -10.04 -10.36 -1.86
C VAL A 117 -10.36 -11.83 -1.99
N TYR A 118 -10.37 -12.52 -0.86
CA TYR A 118 -10.66 -13.95 -0.76
C TYR A 118 -12.05 -14.12 -0.19
N VAL A 119 -12.91 -14.76 -0.98
CA VAL A 119 -14.32 -14.99 -0.63
C VAL A 119 -14.59 -16.48 -0.59
N ASP A 120 -15.04 -16.96 0.56
CA ASP A 120 -15.70 -18.26 0.70
C ASP A 120 -17.11 -18.08 1.28
N LYS A 121 -17.87 -19.16 1.45
CA LYS A 121 -19.27 -19.09 1.98
C LYS A 121 -19.38 -18.49 3.39
N ARG A 122 -18.28 -18.38 4.14
CA ARG A 122 -18.25 -18.02 5.57
C ARG A 122 -17.37 -16.81 5.86
N ARG A 123 -16.42 -16.48 4.98
CA ARG A 123 -15.37 -15.50 5.23
C ARG A 123 -15.13 -14.65 4.00
N GLU A 124 -14.89 -13.38 4.25
CA GLU A 124 -14.45 -12.41 3.26
C GLU A 124 -13.31 -11.61 3.86
N TYR A 125 -12.11 -11.75 3.29
CA TYR A 125 -10.93 -11.04 3.76
C TYR A 125 -10.12 -10.53 2.58
N ALA A 126 -9.42 -9.43 2.78
CA ALA A 126 -8.47 -8.92 1.79
C ALA A 126 -7.04 -9.13 2.28
N ILE A 127 -6.16 -9.54 1.37
CA ILE A 127 -4.72 -9.35 1.51
C ILE A 127 -4.34 -8.16 0.66
N TYR A 128 -3.73 -7.15 1.27
CA TYR A 128 -3.30 -5.92 0.62
C TYR A 128 -1.80 -5.73 0.80
N ASP A 129 -1.22 -4.94 -0.10
CA ASP A 129 0.17 -4.51 0.00
C ASP A 129 0.24 -3.34 0.97
N LEU A 130 1.11 -3.44 1.97
CA LEU A 130 1.43 -2.36 2.87
C LEU A 130 2.80 -1.83 2.47
N ALA A 131 2.81 -0.58 2.03
CA ALA A 131 3.97 0.18 1.60
C ALA A 131 4.77 -0.46 0.45
N HIS A 132 4.14 -1.25 -0.43
CA HIS A 132 4.79 -1.94 -1.57
C HIS A 132 5.75 -3.10 -1.20
N TYR A 133 5.72 -3.58 0.04
CA TYR A 133 6.67 -4.59 0.52
C TYR A 133 6.04 -5.69 1.38
N CYS A 134 5.00 -5.36 2.14
CA CYS A 134 4.43 -6.23 3.16
C CYS A 134 3.07 -6.73 2.75
N SER A 135 2.79 -8.02 2.94
CA SER A 135 1.41 -8.49 2.92
C SER A 135 0.77 -8.39 4.29
N ARG A 136 -0.44 -7.82 4.32
CA ARG A 136 -1.29 -7.73 5.51
C ARG A 136 -2.68 -8.23 5.18
N ARG A 137 -3.38 -8.73 6.20
CA ARG A 137 -4.74 -9.22 6.07
C ARG A 137 -5.70 -8.33 6.86
N ILE A 138 -6.82 -8.00 6.24
CA ILE A 138 -7.97 -7.38 6.89
C ILE A 138 -9.18 -8.29 6.71
N ASP A 139 -9.93 -8.53 7.78
CA ASP A 139 -11.19 -9.25 7.71
C ASP A 139 -12.31 -8.26 7.39
N LEU A 140 -12.91 -8.36 6.19
CA LEU A 140 -13.93 -7.42 5.72
C LEU A 140 -15.31 -7.71 6.32
N SER A 141 -15.47 -8.86 6.99
CA SER A 141 -16.73 -9.27 7.60
C SER A 141 -16.89 -8.83 9.07
N ALA A 142 -15.85 -8.25 9.67
CA ALA A 142 -15.85 -7.83 11.07
C ALA A 142 -16.64 -6.51 11.27
N PRO A 143 -17.73 -6.49 12.06
CA PRO A 143 -18.57 -5.31 12.22
C PRO A 143 -18.22 -4.55 13.51
N ILE A 144 -17.54 -3.41 13.42
CA ILE A 144 -17.42 -2.50 14.58
C ILE A 144 -17.43 -1.04 14.09
N LYS A 145 -18.61 -0.39 14.07
CA LYS A 145 -18.84 1.04 13.72
C LYS A 145 -18.28 1.52 12.36
N GLY A 146 -19.17 1.73 11.38
CA GLY A 146 -18.81 2.17 10.03
C GLY A 146 -18.49 0.99 9.11
N THR A 147 -18.10 1.27 7.86
CA THR A 147 -17.67 0.21 6.94
C THR A 147 -16.15 0.12 6.98
N LEU A 148 -15.63 -0.99 7.50
CA LEU A 148 -14.20 -1.27 7.46
C LEU A 148 -13.77 -1.40 5.99
N GLY A 149 -12.75 -0.64 5.62
CA GLY A 149 -12.24 -0.58 4.25
C GLY A 149 -10.76 -0.19 4.22
N LEU A 150 -10.33 0.33 3.08
CA LEU A 150 -8.94 0.63 2.77
C LEU A 150 -8.78 2.10 2.36
N ARG A 151 -8.12 2.90 3.20
CA ARG A 151 -7.77 4.28 2.88
C ARG A 151 -6.40 4.32 2.23
N MET A 152 -6.33 4.93 1.05
CA MET A 152 -5.08 5.17 0.33
C MET A 152 -4.24 6.21 1.09
N ILE A 153 -2.94 6.00 1.13
CA ILE A 153 -1.94 6.97 1.58
C ILE A 153 -1.59 7.88 0.39
N PRO A 154 -1.99 9.17 0.40
CA PRO A 154 -1.64 10.08 -0.68
C PRO A 154 -0.13 10.18 -0.94
N GLY A 155 0.25 10.24 -2.21
CA GLY A 155 1.62 10.30 -2.69
C GLY A 155 2.37 8.97 -2.67
N TRP A 156 1.97 8.02 -1.82
CA TRP A 156 2.55 6.67 -1.74
C TRP A 156 1.65 5.58 -2.34
N HIS A 157 0.35 5.86 -2.49
CA HIS A 157 -0.66 4.97 -3.06
C HIS A 157 -0.84 3.60 -2.41
N SER A 158 -0.16 3.34 -1.30
CA SER A 158 -0.45 2.15 -0.52
C SER A 158 -1.73 2.29 0.30
N PHE A 159 -2.33 1.18 0.75
CA PHE A 159 -3.55 1.18 1.54
C PHE A 159 -3.32 0.87 3.02
N LEU A 160 -4.12 1.52 3.87
CA LEU A 160 -4.29 1.15 5.26
C LEU A 160 -5.74 0.81 5.58
N PRO A 161 -5.99 -0.17 6.47
CA PRO A 161 -7.27 -0.36 7.13
C PRO A 161 -7.77 0.94 7.76
N ALA A 162 -9.03 1.29 7.48
CA ALA A 162 -9.69 2.42 8.09
C ALA A 162 -11.21 2.21 8.12
N TYR A 163 -11.89 2.85 9.07
CA TYR A 163 -13.35 2.97 9.03
C TYR A 163 -13.74 4.10 8.09
N ILE A 164 -14.38 3.74 6.98
CA ILE A 164 -14.72 4.69 5.93
C ILE A 164 -16.17 5.13 6.08
N THR A 165 -16.36 6.45 6.10
CA THR A 165 -17.67 7.08 6.10
C THR A 165 -18.16 7.33 4.68
N ASP A 166 -19.47 7.42 4.48
CA ASP A 166 -20.03 7.68 3.14
C ASP A 166 -19.51 8.98 2.51
N GLY A 167 -19.18 9.99 3.33
CA GLY A 167 -18.66 11.28 2.87
C GLY A 167 -17.20 11.23 2.38
N SER A 168 -16.39 10.30 2.86
CA SER A 168 -14.99 10.12 2.47
C SER A 168 -14.76 8.98 1.48
N ARG A 169 -15.80 8.18 1.22
CA ARG A 169 -15.77 7.03 0.32
C ARG A 169 -15.50 7.44 -1.13
N ASP A 170 -14.61 6.70 -1.80
CA ASP A 170 -14.47 6.78 -3.25
C ASP A 170 -15.73 6.22 -3.92
N ASN A 171 -16.32 7.02 -4.81
CA ASN A 171 -17.55 6.68 -5.51
C ASN A 171 -17.29 6.49 -7.00
N ASN A 172 -18.11 5.66 -7.65
CA ASN A 172 -18.04 5.43 -9.10
C ASN A 172 -16.71 4.82 -9.58
N LEU A 173 -16.05 4.00 -8.75
CA LEU A 173 -14.92 3.18 -9.19
C LEU A 173 -15.43 2.11 -10.16
N ASN A 174 -15.20 2.31 -11.46
CA ASN A 174 -15.57 1.34 -12.49
C ASN A 174 -14.46 0.31 -12.66
N ILE A 175 -14.81 -0.96 -12.49
CA ILE A 175 -13.86 -2.07 -12.59
C ILE A 175 -13.72 -2.47 -14.06
N GLN A 176 -12.50 -2.31 -14.56
CA GLN A 176 -12.07 -2.73 -15.88
C GLN A 176 -11.54 -4.17 -15.85
N PRO A 177 -11.60 -4.92 -16.95
CA PRO A 177 -11.10 -6.29 -16.98
C PRO A 177 -9.57 -6.33 -16.90
N LEU A 178 -9.02 -7.07 -15.94
CA LEU A 178 -7.58 -7.38 -15.89
C LEU A 178 -7.24 -8.54 -16.84
N SER A 179 -7.22 -8.27 -18.14
CA SER A 179 -6.84 -9.23 -19.19
C SER A 179 -5.34 -9.50 -19.28
N ASP A 180 -4.96 -10.59 -19.97
CA ASP A 180 -3.57 -10.94 -20.27
C ASP A 180 -2.83 -9.84 -21.04
N GLN A 181 -3.53 -9.06 -21.86
CA GLN A 181 -2.93 -7.92 -22.56
C GLN A 181 -2.44 -6.84 -21.59
N HIS A 182 -3.18 -6.56 -20.51
CA HIS A 182 -2.77 -5.61 -19.49
C HIS A 182 -1.50 -6.10 -18.81
N LEU A 183 -1.53 -7.33 -18.32
CA LEU A 183 -0.40 -7.94 -17.63
C LEU A 183 0.86 -7.96 -18.49
N ARG A 184 0.76 -8.41 -19.74
CA ARG A 184 1.91 -8.43 -20.67
C ARG A 184 2.43 -7.03 -20.98
N SER A 185 1.54 -6.04 -21.16
CA SER A 185 1.93 -4.64 -21.38
C SER A 185 2.73 -4.12 -20.18
N TRP A 186 2.23 -4.32 -18.96
CA TRP A 186 2.85 -3.81 -17.74
C TRP A 186 4.13 -4.55 -17.36
N TRP A 187 4.22 -5.86 -17.60
CA TRP A 187 5.46 -6.62 -17.44
C TRP A 187 6.52 -6.26 -18.48
N SER A 188 6.12 -5.73 -19.64
CA SER A 188 7.06 -5.34 -20.70
C SER A 188 7.78 -4.02 -20.43
N ILE A 189 7.39 -3.27 -19.40
CA ILE A 189 8.06 -2.03 -19.00
C ILE A 189 9.52 -2.35 -18.65
N PRO A 190 10.52 -1.72 -19.32
CA PRO A 190 11.93 -2.11 -19.19
C PRO A 190 12.56 -1.61 -17.89
N GLU A 191 12.08 -0.49 -17.33
CA GLU A 191 12.57 0.07 -16.08
C GLU A 191 11.99 -0.69 -14.88
N GLU A 192 12.84 -0.99 -13.89
CA GLU A 192 12.46 -1.86 -12.77
C GLU A 192 11.43 -1.22 -11.83
N ALA A 193 11.62 0.05 -11.46
CA ALA A 193 10.68 0.78 -10.59
C ALA A 193 9.22 0.78 -11.14
N PRO A 194 8.97 1.22 -12.39
CA PRO A 194 7.63 1.24 -12.98
C PRO A 194 7.08 -0.13 -13.44
N ARG A 195 7.88 -1.21 -13.40
CA ARG A 195 7.45 -2.53 -13.89
C ARG A 195 6.70 -3.29 -12.82
N LEU A 196 5.51 -3.80 -13.15
CA LEU A 196 4.74 -4.71 -12.30
C LEU A 196 5.56 -5.91 -11.77
N LYS A 197 5.81 -5.95 -10.46
CA LYS A 197 6.78 -6.88 -9.81
C LYS A 197 6.18 -8.15 -9.21
N ILE A 198 4.85 -8.23 -9.08
CA ILE A 198 4.14 -9.30 -8.35
C ILE A 198 3.62 -10.40 -9.30
N VAL A 199 4.45 -10.82 -10.24
CA VAL A 199 4.09 -11.72 -11.34
C VAL A 199 3.53 -13.05 -10.82
N ASN A 200 4.22 -13.66 -9.85
CA ASN A 200 3.84 -14.96 -9.31
C ASN A 200 2.55 -14.84 -8.52
N HIS A 201 2.38 -13.82 -7.67
CA HIS A 201 1.14 -13.62 -6.91
C HIS A 201 -0.06 -13.24 -7.80
N LEU A 202 0.16 -12.59 -8.95
CA LEU A 202 -0.92 -12.39 -9.92
C LEU A 202 -1.30 -13.69 -10.63
N ARG A 203 -0.31 -14.53 -10.96
CA ARG A 203 -0.55 -15.82 -11.62
C ARG A 203 -1.13 -16.87 -10.67
N ASP A 204 -0.72 -16.86 -9.41
CA ASP A 204 -1.15 -17.74 -8.33
C ASP A 204 -1.31 -16.95 -7.02
N PRO A 205 -2.48 -16.33 -6.80
CA PRO A 205 -2.72 -15.58 -5.58
C PRO A 205 -2.76 -16.48 -4.35
N PHE A 206 -3.04 -17.78 -4.48
CA PHE A 206 -3.15 -18.69 -3.34
C PHE A 206 -1.81 -18.98 -2.65
N GLN A 207 -0.69 -18.57 -3.25
CA GLN A 207 0.63 -18.60 -2.62
C GLN A 207 0.89 -17.39 -1.71
N LEU A 208 0.07 -16.34 -1.78
CA LEU A 208 0.26 -15.14 -0.98
C LEU A 208 -0.13 -15.41 0.48
N GLN A 209 0.82 -15.23 1.39
CA GLN A 209 0.63 -15.37 2.83
C GLN A 209 0.51 -14.00 3.47
N ALA A 210 -0.25 -13.87 4.57
CA ALA A 210 -0.32 -12.66 5.37
C ALA A 210 -0.39 -13.02 6.87
N PRO A 211 0.48 -12.47 7.73
CA PRO A 211 1.57 -11.54 7.41
C PRO A 211 2.69 -12.22 6.60
N GLY A 212 3.35 -11.44 5.73
CA GLY A 212 4.42 -11.93 4.85
C GLY A 212 4.99 -10.82 3.97
N HIS A 213 5.58 -11.21 2.84
CA HIS A 213 6.04 -10.28 1.80
C HIS A 213 5.10 -10.29 0.61
N PHE A 214 4.92 -9.11 0.02
CA PHE A 214 4.07 -8.95 -1.16
C PHE A 214 4.86 -9.09 -2.47
N MET A 215 6.17 -8.84 -2.45
CA MET A 215 7.05 -9.07 -3.59
C MET A 215 7.35 -10.56 -3.76
N ASP A 216 7.37 -11.03 -5.02
CA ASP A 216 7.68 -12.43 -5.36
C ASP A 216 9.06 -12.88 -4.82
N ALA A 217 10.05 -12.00 -4.84
CA ALA A 217 11.41 -12.25 -4.39
C ALA A 217 11.95 -11.01 -3.65
N PRO A 218 11.60 -10.81 -2.36
CA PRO A 218 11.99 -9.63 -1.63
C PRO A 218 13.51 -9.62 -1.40
N ASP A 219 14.16 -8.52 -1.77
CA ASP A 219 15.57 -8.29 -1.44
C ASP A 219 15.75 -7.89 0.03
N GLU A 220 16.99 -7.68 0.47
CA GLU A 220 17.25 -7.28 1.87
C GLU A 220 16.66 -5.91 2.21
N ASN A 221 16.50 -5.01 1.24
CA ASN A 221 15.87 -3.70 1.47
C ASN A 221 14.38 -3.85 1.75
N ALA A 222 13.65 -4.57 0.89
CA ALA A 222 12.24 -4.88 1.05
C ALA A 222 11.97 -5.63 2.36
N LYS A 223 12.81 -6.60 2.71
CA LYS A 223 12.72 -7.31 4.00
C LYS A 223 12.91 -6.37 5.19
N THR A 224 13.91 -5.49 5.12
CA THR A 224 14.20 -4.53 6.18
C THR A 224 13.04 -3.56 6.35
N MET A 225 12.54 -2.96 5.26
CA MET A 225 11.39 -2.06 5.28
C MET A 225 10.17 -2.74 5.86
N CYS A 226 9.86 -3.96 5.41
CA CYS A 226 8.70 -4.67 5.89
C CYS A 226 8.79 -5.02 7.39
N CYS A 227 9.98 -5.42 7.86
CA CYS A 227 10.23 -5.59 9.29
C CYS A 227 10.06 -4.27 10.06
N SER A 228 10.62 -3.16 9.56
CA SER A 228 10.53 -1.86 10.21
C SER A 228 9.09 -1.39 10.35
N PHE A 229 8.28 -1.55 9.30
CA PHE A 229 6.85 -1.27 9.35
C PHE A 229 6.13 -2.10 10.41
N LEU A 230 6.39 -3.41 10.46
CA LEU A 230 5.77 -4.27 11.46
C LEU A 230 6.10 -3.83 12.90
N GLN A 231 7.35 -3.42 13.15
CA GLN A 231 7.73 -2.90 14.48
C GLN A 231 7.02 -1.58 14.81
N ILE A 232 6.83 -0.71 13.80
CA ILE A 232 6.07 0.53 13.94
C ILE A 232 4.60 0.21 14.23
N GLU A 233 3.95 -0.64 13.43
CA GLU A 233 2.56 -1.05 13.63
C GLU A 233 2.33 -1.64 15.03
N ASN A 234 3.19 -2.56 15.47
CA ASN A 234 3.09 -3.18 16.78
C ASN A 234 3.19 -2.14 17.92
N ALA A 235 4.15 -1.21 17.82
CA ALA A 235 4.25 -0.14 18.82
C ALA A 235 3.02 0.79 18.78
N MET A 236 2.54 1.16 17.59
CA MET A 236 1.35 1.99 17.44
C MET A 236 0.10 1.34 18.05
N ALA A 237 -0.01 0.01 18.05
CA ALA A 237 -1.10 -0.72 18.70
C ALA A 237 -0.97 -0.82 20.23
N GLU A 238 0.24 -0.68 20.77
CA GLU A 238 0.53 -0.79 22.21
C GLU A 238 0.38 0.53 22.97
N PHE A 239 0.57 1.68 22.29
CA PHE A 239 0.57 2.99 22.94
C PHE A 239 -0.67 3.81 22.60
N ASP A 240 -1.29 4.37 23.63
CA ASP A 240 -2.45 5.24 23.51
C ASP A 240 -2.17 6.58 22.81
N ASP A 241 -0.98 7.15 23.04
CA ASP A 241 -0.52 8.31 22.30
C ASP A 241 0.19 7.84 21.02
N PRO A 242 -0.37 8.11 19.82
CA PRO A 242 0.26 7.73 18.56
C PRO A 242 1.65 8.35 18.39
N ARG A 243 1.95 9.49 19.04
CA ARG A 243 3.28 10.09 19.04
C ARG A 243 4.29 9.22 19.77
N GLN A 244 3.89 8.65 20.90
CA GLN A 244 4.73 7.71 21.63
C GLN A 244 4.87 6.40 20.85
N GLY A 245 3.77 5.91 20.27
CA GLY A 245 3.76 4.72 19.41
C GLY A 245 4.77 4.80 18.27
N ILE A 246 4.82 5.93 17.54
CA ILE A 246 5.76 6.05 16.41
C ILE A 246 7.21 6.13 16.89
N ILE A 247 7.49 6.82 18.00
CA ILE A 247 8.84 6.95 18.55
C ILE A 247 9.35 5.57 18.97
N GLU A 248 8.56 4.84 19.75
CA GLU A 248 8.93 3.51 20.22
C GLU A 248 8.99 2.51 19.06
N GLY A 249 8.10 2.63 18.08
CA GLY A 249 8.10 1.85 16.85
C GLY A 249 9.39 2.01 16.04
N VAL A 250 9.82 3.26 15.82
CA VAL A 250 11.08 3.58 15.12
C VAL A 250 12.29 3.04 15.89
N LYS A 251 12.30 3.16 17.23
CA LYS A 251 13.37 2.57 18.08
C LYS A 251 13.43 1.05 17.94
N ARG A 252 12.27 0.38 18.00
CA ARG A 252 12.16 -1.08 17.84
C ARG A 252 12.56 -1.52 16.43
N ALA A 253 12.13 -0.80 15.41
CA ALA A 253 12.52 -1.03 14.02
C ALA A 253 14.05 -0.98 13.84
N PHE A 254 14.69 0.04 14.42
CA PHE A 254 16.14 0.13 14.40
C PHE A 254 16.81 -1.05 15.12
N ALA A 255 16.38 -1.36 16.35
CA ALA A 255 16.97 -2.42 17.16
C ALA A 255 16.78 -3.83 16.55
N ASN A 256 15.59 -4.13 16.03
CA ASN A 256 15.18 -5.48 15.63
C ASN A 256 15.36 -5.77 14.14
N CYS A 257 15.30 -4.76 13.26
CA CYS A 257 15.36 -4.96 11.81
C CYS A 257 16.72 -4.63 11.22
N VAL A 258 17.39 -3.58 11.73
CA VAL A 258 18.77 -3.23 11.36
C VAL A 258 19.73 -4.04 12.21
N GLY A 259 19.62 -3.94 13.54
CA GLY A 259 20.50 -4.63 14.49
C GLY A 259 21.93 -4.07 14.52
N LEU A 260 22.64 -4.29 15.64
CA LEU A 260 23.98 -3.71 15.89
C LEU A 260 25.08 -4.18 14.92
N LEU A 261 24.88 -5.29 14.22
CA LEU A 261 25.86 -5.91 13.33
C LEU A 261 25.48 -5.84 11.84
N ALA A 262 24.30 -5.31 11.50
CA ALA A 262 23.79 -5.28 10.13
C ALA A 262 23.62 -3.83 9.62
N PHE A 263 24.68 -3.02 9.76
CA PHE A 263 24.72 -1.62 9.31
C PHE A 263 24.37 -1.45 7.82
N TYR A 264 24.53 -2.47 6.97
CA TYR A 264 24.12 -2.39 5.57
C TYR A 264 22.60 -2.18 5.38
N ARG A 265 21.77 -2.55 6.38
CA ARG A 265 20.31 -2.35 6.37
C ARG A 265 19.88 -0.93 6.74
N ILE A 266 20.81 -0.11 7.20
CA ILE A 266 20.53 1.27 7.63
C ILE A 266 20.01 2.14 6.48
N GLY A 267 20.45 1.86 5.25
CA GLY A 267 20.02 2.59 4.05
C GLY A 267 18.50 2.47 3.84
N ALA A 268 17.97 1.25 3.86
CA ALA A 268 16.54 0.98 3.71
C ALA A 268 15.70 1.62 4.84
N PHE A 269 16.22 1.61 6.06
CA PHE A 269 15.56 2.25 7.20
C PHE A 269 15.51 3.79 7.05
N ILE A 270 16.60 4.42 6.62
CA ILE A 270 16.62 5.87 6.37
C ILE A 270 15.72 6.24 5.19
N GLN A 271 15.73 5.41 4.14
CA GLN A 271 14.85 5.60 2.99
C GLN A 271 13.39 5.63 3.45
N LEU A 272 12.96 4.64 4.24
CA LEU A 272 11.62 4.61 4.82
C LEU A 272 11.29 5.89 5.61
N LEU A 273 12.17 6.33 6.51
CA LEU A 273 11.95 7.56 7.28
C LEU A 273 11.86 8.81 6.41
N THR A 274 12.61 8.85 5.30
CA THR A 274 12.59 9.95 4.33
C THR A 274 11.27 9.96 3.58
N GLU A 275 10.83 8.80 3.06
CA GLU A 275 9.55 8.66 2.36
C GLU A 275 8.37 9.07 3.26
N MET A 276 8.35 8.61 4.52
CA MET A 276 7.34 9.03 5.49
C MET A 276 7.39 10.54 5.80
N SER A 277 8.58 11.16 5.76
CA SER A 277 8.74 12.59 5.93
C SER A 277 8.24 13.38 4.72
N ASP A 278 8.47 12.88 3.50
CA ASP A 278 8.14 13.56 2.25
C ASP A 278 6.64 13.67 2.00
N ILE A 279 5.86 12.71 2.50
CA ILE A 279 4.38 12.78 2.55
C ILE A 279 3.86 13.46 3.83
N GLY A 280 4.75 13.98 4.66
CA GLY A 280 4.41 14.75 5.85
C GLY A 280 3.88 13.92 7.03
N MET A 281 4.06 12.60 7.07
CA MET A 281 3.72 11.80 8.26
C MET A 281 4.65 12.14 9.42
N LEU A 282 5.95 12.18 9.14
CA LEU A 282 6.99 12.41 10.14
C LEU A 282 7.65 13.76 9.92
N LYS A 283 8.12 14.35 11.01
CA LYS A 283 9.15 15.38 10.96
C LYS A 283 10.46 14.73 11.38
N VAL A 284 11.39 14.60 10.43
CA VAL A 284 12.72 14.05 10.69
C VAL A 284 13.78 15.10 10.35
N PRO A 285 14.76 15.38 11.21
CA PRO A 285 15.84 16.33 10.92
C PRO A 285 16.90 15.70 10.01
N LEU A 286 16.49 15.08 8.90
CA LEU A 286 17.41 14.50 7.91
C LEU A 286 17.75 15.59 6.88
N THR A 287 19.04 15.86 6.70
CA THR A 287 19.51 16.69 5.58
C THR A 287 19.82 15.78 4.40
N SER A 288 19.41 16.17 3.20
CA SER A 288 19.51 15.39 1.95
C SER A 288 20.95 15.17 1.42
N LYS A 289 21.97 15.36 2.26
CA LYS A 289 23.39 15.24 1.89
C LYS A 289 24.07 14.12 2.68
N GLY A 290 23.77 12.89 2.30
CA GLY A 290 24.46 11.69 2.78
C GLY A 290 23.95 11.12 4.10
N ILE A 291 24.30 9.86 4.36
CA ILE A 291 24.01 9.14 5.61
C ILE A 291 24.94 9.69 6.68
N ASP A 292 24.47 10.67 7.45
CA ASP A 292 25.19 11.14 8.64
C ASP A 292 24.95 10.17 9.80
N LEU A 293 25.94 9.31 10.08
CA LEU A 293 25.92 8.37 11.21
C LEU A 293 25.79 9.07 12.56
N VAL A 294 26.23 10.33 12.68
CA VAL A 294 26.00 11.16 13.86
C VAL A 294 24.54 11.60 13.91
N ALA A 295 23.92 11.95 12.78
CA ALA A 295 22.48 12.20 12.71
C ALA A 295 21.65 10.95 13.08
N ILE A 296 22.10 9.74 12.73
CA ILE A 296 21.44 8.47 13.11
C ILE A 296 21.64 8.14 14.58
N SER A 297 22.87 8.30 15.10
CA SER A 297 23.16 8.14 16.52
C SER A 297 22.38 9.15 17.36
N ASN A 298 22.26 10.40 16.90
CA ASN A 298 21.41 11.43 17.52
C ASN A 298 19.91 11.10 17.36
N LEU A 299 19.48 10.54 16.22
CA LEU A 299 18.12 10.02 15.98
C LEU A 299 17.70 8.99 17.04
N LEU A 300 18.65 8.15 17.46
CA LEU A 300 18.44 7.06 18.42
C LEU A 300 18.62 7.50 19.87
N ARG A 301 19.59 8.38 20.15
CA ARG A 301 19.93 8.85 21.49
C ARG A 301 18.98 9.95 21.99
N ASP A 302 18.62 10.88 21.11
CA ASP A 302 17.93 12.10 21.50
C ASP A 302 16.41 12.04 21.20
N GLY A 303 15.95 10.94 20.56
CA GLY A 303 14.55 10.59 20.33
C GLY A 303 13.74 11.70 19.66
N LEU A 304 13.68 11.77 18.34
CA LEU A 304 13.06 12.95 17.71
C LEU A 304 12.40 12.73 16.35
N VAL A 305 11.85 11.55 16.10
CA VAL A 305 10.74 11.45 15.14
C VAL A 305 9.51 12.00 15.84
N SER A 306 8.93 13.08 15.34
CA SER A 306 7.65 13.60 15.83
C SER A 306 6.59 13.49 14.74
N LEU A 307 5.38 13.04 15.09
CA LEU A 307 4.25 13.13 14.18
C LEU A 307 3.95 14.59 13.86
N THR A 308 3.74 14.90 12.60
CA THR A 308 3.07 16.16 12.24
C THR A 308 1.59 16.07 12.63
N ASN A 309 0.85 17.18 12.56
CA ASN A 309 -0.61 17.12 12.78
C ASN A 309 -1.30 16.22 11.74
N ALA A 310 -0.82 16.23 10.49
CA ALA A 310 -1.33 15.35 9.43
C ALA A 310 -0.98 13.89 9.69
N GLY A 311 0.25 13.61 10.14
CA GLY A 311 0.66 12.26 10.55
C GLY A 311 -0.13 11.76 11.76
N ARG A 312 -0.45 12.61 12.74
CA ARG A 312 -1.30 12.22 13.87
C ARG A 312 -2.69 11.81 13.41
N GLN A 313 -3.35 12.63 12.60
CA GLN A 313 -4.67 12.29 12.06
C GLN A 313 -4.63 11.00 11.24
N PHE A 314 -3.57 10.81 10.45
CA PHE A 314 -3.34 9.60 9.69
C PHE A 314 -3.34 8.34 10.59
N PHE A 315 -2.66 8.37 11.75
CA PHE A 315 -2.62 7.22 12.65
C PHE A 315 -3.80 7.12 13.64
N GLU A 316 -4.43 8.23 14.03
CA GLU A 316 -5.64 8.20 14.88
C GLU A 316 -6.80 7.48 14.17
N ASP A 317 -6.92 7.64 12.84
CA ASP A 317 -7.91 6.93 12.03
C ASP A 317 -7.54 5.44 11.78
N PHE A 318 -6.29 5.05 12.05
CA PHE A 318 -5.78 3.68 11.93
C PHE A 318 -6.21 2.80 13.13
N TYR A 319 -6.40 3.40 14.32
CA TYR A 319 -6.79 2.72 15.55
C TYR A 319 -7.81 3.52 16.37
N MET A 320 -9.08 3.54 15.97
CA MET A 320 -10.14 3.74 16.95
C MET A 320 -10.28 2.46 17.77
N ARG A 321 -9.69 2.50 18.98
CA ARG A 321 -9.76 1.50 20.05
C ARG A 321 -11.02 0.63 19.96
N GLN A 322 -10.88 -0.69 20.03
CA GLN A 322 -11.96 -1.48 20.64
C GLN A 322 -12.23 -0.84 22.00
N PRO A 323 -13.48 -0.43 22.31
CA PRO A 323 -13.77 -0.03 23.67
C PRO A 323 -13.38 -1.22 24.55
N SER A 324 -12.52 -0.97 25.53
CA SER A 324 -12.26 -1.94 26.59
C SER A 324 -13.61 -2.31 27.19
N GLU A 325 -14.07 -3.53 26.92
CA GLU A 325 -15.05 -4.17 27.79
C GLU A 325 -14.33 -4.43 29.11
N ASP A 326 -14.29 -3.43 29.98
CA ASP A 326 -14.04 -3.54 31.41
C ASP A 326 -14.27 -2.17 32.07
N GLU A 327 -15.54 -1.82 32.26
CA GLU A 327 -16.00 -1.20 33.50
C GLU A 327 -17.36 -1.81 33.86
N PRO A 328 -17.39 -2.89 34.67
CA PRO A 328 -18.53 -3.16 35.52
C PRO A 328 -18.33 -2.40 36.85
N GLU A 329 -19.29 -1.55 37.21
CA GLU A 329 -19.61 -1.30 38.62
C GLU A 329 -20.29 -2.54 39.23
#